data_AF-A0A1Q3JQ35-F1
#
_entry.id   AF-A0A1Q3JQ35-F1
#
_cell.length_a   1.000
_cell.length_b   1.000
_cell.length_c   1.000
_cell.angle_alpha   90.00
_cell.angle_beta   90.00
_cell.angle_gamma   90.00
#
_symmetry.space_group_name_H-M   'P 1'
#
loop_
_entity.id
_entity.type
_entity.pdbx_description
1 polymer ?
#
loop_
_entity_poly.entity_id
_entity_poly.type
_entity_poly.pdbx_seq_one_letter_code
_entity_poly.pdbx_strand_id
1 'polypeptide(L)' 'ALTDLKIESLDLAMIVFDIEDSFGIQIPYNANEEVEDFKTVGSVVDRVKALLENSGAPAKA' A
#
# COMPACT_ATOMS: atom_id res chain seq x y z
N ALA A 1 10.81 11.24 -0.17
CA ALA A 1 10.42 9.93 0.38
C ALA A 1 9.15 10.10 1.21
N LEU A 2 8.47 9.03 1.68
CA LEU A 2 7.29 9.19 2.56
C LEU A 2 7.61 9.98 3.84
N THR A 3 8.86 9.90 4.31
CA THR A 3 9.39 10.68 5.43
C THR A 3 9.40 12.20 5.17
N ASP A 4 9.53 12.66 3.91
CA ASP A 4 9.39 14.09 3.55
C ASP A 4 7.95 14.59 3.74
N LEU A 5 6.97 13.69 3.65
CA LEU A 5 5.56 13.98 3.86
C LEU A 5 5.16 13.90 5.34
N LYS A 6 6.12 13.68 6.25
CA LYS A 6 5.90 13.44 7.68
C LYS A 6 4.96 12.27 7.96
N ILE A 7 4.93 11.28 7.07
CA ILE A 7 4.15 10.06 7.27
C ILE A 7 4.95 9.17 8.22
N GLU A 8 4.45 8.99 9.45
CA GLU A 8 5.04 8.08 10.42
C GLU A 8 4.60 6.62 10.17
N SER A 9 5.22 5.66 10.86
CA SER A 9 4.90 4.23 10.69
C SER A 9 3.43 3.91 11.02
N LEU A 10 2.82 4.65 11.94
CA LEU A 10 1.39 4.53 12.26
C LEU A 10 0.51 5.06 11.10
N ASP A 11 0.87 6.22 10.52
CA ASP A 11 0.15 6.79 9.39
C ASP A 11 0.24 5.89 8.17
N LEU A 12 1.40 5.27 7.94
CA LEU A 12 1.59 4.31 6.86
C LEU A 12 0.69 3.07 7.03
N ALA A 13 0.55 2.56 8.26
CA ALA A 13 -0.35 1.46 8.54
C ALA A 13 -1.82 1.83 8.27
N MET A 14 -2.25 3.05 8.62
CA MET A 14 -3.60 3.52 8.30
C MET A 14 -3.81 3.68 6.79
N ILE A 15 -2.84 4.24 6.07
CA ILE A 15 -2.90 4.38 4.61
C ILE A 15 -3.02 3.00 3.94
N VAL A 16 -2.24 2.01 4.39
CA VAL A 16 -2.34 0.64 3.86
C VAL A 16 -3.73 0.06 4.09
N PHE A 17 -4.29 0.23 5.30
CA PHE A 17 -5.64 -0.25 5.61
C PHE A 17 -6.72 0.43 4.75
N ASP A 18 -6.65 1.75 4.56
CA ASP A 18 -7.59 2.49 3.72
C ASP A 18 -7.52 2.04 2.25
N ILE A 19 -6.33 1.71 1.76
CA ILE A 19 -6.13 1.15 0.41
C ILE A 19 -6.72 -0.26 0.33
N GLU A 20 -6.48 -1.12 1.32
CA GLU A 20 -7.06 -2.46 1.37
C GLU A 20 -8.59 -2.42 1.31
N ASP A 21 -9.23 -1.55 2.10
CA ASP A 21 -10.69 -1.38 2.10
C ASP A 21 -11.22 -0.78 0.79
N SER A 22 -10.55 0.27 0.27
CA SER A 22 -10.95 0.95 -0.97
C SER A 22 -10.92 0.04 -2.19
N PHE A 23 -9.91 -0.82 -2.27
CA PHE A 23 -9.69 -1.69 -3.43
C PHE A 23 -10.14 -3.15 -3.19
N GLY A 24 -10.52 -3.51 -1.96
CA GLY A 24 -10.88 -4.88 -1.60
C GLY A 24 -9.72 -5.86 -1.75
N ILE A 25 -8.49 -5.40 -1.54
CA ILE A 25 -7.26 -6.22 -1.64
C ILE A 25 -6.63 -6.41 -0.26
N GLN A 26 -5.66 -7.31 -0.18
CA GLN A 26 -4.84 -7.50 1.01
C GLN A 26 -3.38 -7.26 0.67
N ILE A 27 -2.76 -6.33 1.37
CA ILE A 27 -1.38 -5.90 1.17
C ILE A 27 -0.55 -6.50 2.32
N PRO A 28 0.34 -7.46 2.03
CA PRO A 28 1.24 -7.99 3.05
C PRO A 28 2.26 -6.91 3.42
N TYR A 29 1.98 -6.16 4.48
CA TYR A 29 2.83 -5.10 5.03
C TYR A 29 3.27 -5.46 6.45
N ASN A 30 4.58 -5.41 6.69
CA ASN A 30 5.17 -5.59 8.00
C ASN A 30 5.94 -4.32 8.37
N ALA A 31 5.44 -3.59 9.37
CA ALA A 31 6.03 -2.33 9.82
C ALA A 31 7.44 -2.48 10.44
N ASN A 32 7.85 -3.71 10.77
CA ASN A 32 9.17 -4.00 11.33
C ASN A 32 10.22 -4.37 10.27
N GLU A 33 9.81 -4.55 9.01
CA GLU A 33 10.72 -4.85 7.90
C GLU A 33 10.94 -3.59 7.04
N GLU A 34 12.17 -3.41 6.54
CA GLU A 34 12.42 -2.37 5.54
C GLU A 34 11.80 -2.78 4.21
N VAL A 35 10.54 -2.42 4.02
CA VAL A 35 9.83 -2.69 2.78
C VAL A 35 10.18 -1.59 1.76
N GLU A 36 11.11 -1.87 0.84
CA GLU A 36 11.51 -0.91 -0.20
C GLU A 36 10.33 -0.40 -1.03
N ASP A 37 9.32 -1.26 -1.20
CA ASP A 37 8.06 -0.98 -1.89
C ASP A 37 7.23 0.14 -1.23
N PHE A 38 7.58 0.57 -0.01
CA PHE A 38 6.87 1.63 0.73
C PHE A 38 7.76 2.85 1.02
N LYS A 39 8.88 3.04 0.29
CA LYS A 39 9.75 4.23 0.48
C LYS A 39 9.19 5.51 -0.15
N THR A 40 8.39 5.38 -1.21
CA THR A 40 7.81 6.51 -1.94
C THR A 40 6.36 6.26 -2.30
N VAL A 41 5.60 7.33 -2.56
CA VAL A 41 4.21 7.23 -3.04
C VAL A 41 4.15 6.42 -4.34
N GLY A 42 5.12 6.58 -5.24
CA GLY A 42 5.19 5.81 -6.49
C GLY A 42 5.31 4.30 -6.23
N SER A 43 6.22 3.90 -5.33
CA SER A 43 6.42 2.50 -4.95
C SER A 43 5.14 1.86 -4.39
N VAL A 44 4.39 2.61 -3.56
CA VAL A 44 3.10 2.14 -3.02
C VAL A 44 2.08 1.95 -4.14
N VAL A 45 1.98 2.90 -5.06
CA VAL A 45 1.05 2.82 -6.20
C VAL A 45 1.38 1.63 -7.11
N ASP A 46 2.65 1.42 -7.41
CA ASP A 46 3.09 0.31 -8.26
C ASP A 46 2.80 -1.04 -7.59
N ARG A 47 3.01 -1.15 -6.28
CA ARG A 47 2.66 -2.34 -5.49
C ARG A 47 1.16 -2.64 -5.54
N VAL A 48 0.31 -1.62 -5.35
CA VAL A 48 -1.15 -1.75 -5.40
C VAL A 48 -1.61 -2.18 -6.79
N LYS A 49 -1.07 -1.58 -7.85
CA LYS A 49 -1.38 -1.98 -9.24
C LYS A 49 -1.01 -3.43 -9.51
N ALA A 50 0.19 -3.85 -9.13
CA ALA A 50 0.63 -5.24 -9.30
C ALA A 50 -0.28 -6.22 -8.54
N LEU A 51 -0.73 -5.86 -7.33
CA LEU A 51 -1.69 -6.68 -6.58
C LEU A 51 -3.05 -6.74 -7.27
N LEU A 52 -3.57 -5.63 -7.78
CA LEU A 52 -4.82 -5.61 -8.55
C LEU A 52 -4.75 -6.47 -9.82
N GLU A 53 -3.64 -6.38 -10.55
CA GLU A 53 -3.40 -7.18 -11.76
C GLU A 53 -3.27 -8.68 -11.44
N ASN A 54 -2.63 -9.02 -10.32
CA ASN A 54 -2.39 -10.40 -9.90
C ASN A 54 -3.57 -11.03 -9.13
N SER A 55 -4.43 -10.24 -8.50
CA SER A 55 -5.55 -10.72 -7.69
C SER A 55 -6.76 -11.15 -8.54
N GLY A 56 -6.84 -10.82 -9.83
CA GLY A 56 -8.00 -11.14 -10.68
C GLY A 56 -9.34 -10.65 -10.10
N ALA A 57 -9.29 -9.71 -9.16
CA ALA A 57 -10.44 -9.26 -8.40
C ALA A 57 -11.32 -8.38 -9.31
N PRO A 58 -12.63 -8.66 -9.39
CA PRO A 58 -13.53 -7.87 -10.23
C PRO A 58 -13.56 -6.46 -9.68
N ALA A 59 -13.21 -5.49 -10.52
CA ALA A 59 -13.50 -4.09 -10.28
C ALA A 59 -14.97 -3.98 -9.86
N LYS A 60 -15.21 -3.57 -8.61
CA LYS A 60 -16.55 -3.44 -8.05
C LYS A 60 -17.33 -2.46 -8.95
N ALA A 61 -18.33 -2.99 -9.64
CA ALA A 61 -19.21 -2.28 -10.57
C ALA A 61 -20.12 -1.28 -9.85
#